data_AF-A0A271IUN2-F1
#
_entry.id   AF-A0A271IUN2-F1
#
_cell.length_a   1.000
_cell.length_b   1.000
_cell.length_c   1.000
_cell.angle_alpha   90.00
_cell.angle_beta   90.00
_cell.angle_gamma   90.00
#
_symmetry.space_group_name_H-M   'P 1'
#
loop_
_entity.id
_entity.type
_entity.pdbx_description
1 polymer ?
#
loop_
_entity_poly.entity_id
_entity_poly.type
_entity_poly.pdbx_seq_one_letter_code
_entity_poly.pdbx_strand_id
1 'polypeptide(L)'
;MIARPHVSPAPPIGKTFRMASYNIHRWAGVRGGKQYEPERAVAVIDEIGADVLALQEVLRPSVGDDPLRALAEHLGFHLAFVVTRLHKRGELGNAVLSRWPLAGALAIDLSFGRLERRAALAVRVSDGERHLQVAATHLALVDRTRARQVETLLGHPQLADGPTVLVGDMNAWRPTKASRALDDHFTARHHNANWPASFPVVRPVLALDRLYARGVTVVEMGAHISEAARRGSDHLPIVATIQLESQTS
;
A
#
# COMPACT_ATOMS: atom_id res chain seq x y z
N MET A 1 5.95 26.13 -31.57
CA MET A 1 6.83 25.14 -30.91
C MET A 1 6.53 25.19 -29.43
N ILE A 2 5.78 24.22 -28.90
CA ILE A 2 5.51 24.15 -27.46
C ILE A 2 6.75 23.50 -26.84
N ALA A 3 7.48 24.26 -26.03
CA ALA A 3 8.61 23.73 -25.27
C ALA A 3 8.12 22.56 -24.41
N ARG A 4 8.71 21.37 -24.61
CA ARG A 4 8.50 20.25 -23.69
C ARG A 4 9.03 20.70 -22.33
N PRO A 5 8.26 20.57 -21.23
CA PRO A 5 8.77 20.93 -19.92
C PRO A 5 10.03 20.10 -19.65
N HIS A 6 11.09 20.77 -19.22
CA HIS A 6 12.30 20.12 -18.72
C HIS A 6 11.93 19.42 -17.42
N VAL A 7 11.48 18.16 -17.52
CA VAL A 7 11.35 17.28 -16.36
C VAL A 7 12.77 16.88 -16.01
N SER A 8 13.30 17.39 -14.90
CA SER A 8 14.56 16.88 -14.35
C SER A 8 14.44 15.36 -14.20
N PRO A 9 15.45 14.58 -14.58
CA PRO A 9 15.42 13.14 -14.40
C PRO A 9 15.13 12.83 -12.92
N ALA A 10 14.24 11.86 -12.68
CA ALA A 10 13.93 11.41 -11.33
C ALA A 10 15.22 11.00 -10.62
N PRO A 11 15.34 11.20 -9.29
CA PRO A 11 16.48 10.66 -8.56
C PRO A 11 16.56 9.16 -8.79
N PRO A 12 17.75 8.55 -8.87
CA PRO A 12 17.85 7.11 -9.05
C PRO A 12 17.19 6.40 -7.86
N ILE A 13 16.50 5.29 -8.13
CA ILE A 13 16.06 4.35 -7.11
C ILE A 13 17.33 3.76 -6.50
N GLY A 14 17.58 4.11 -5.24
CA GLY A 14 18.71 3.59 -4.48
C GLY A 14 18.70 2.06 -4.45
N LYS A 15 19.84 1.45 -4.12
CA LYS A 15 19.90 -0.01 -3.91
C LYS A 15 18.90 -0.46 -2.82
N THR A 16 18.66 0.43 -1.87
CA THR A 16 17.75 0.25 -0.75
C THR A 16 16.84 1.47 -0.62
N PHE A 17 15.57 1.25 -0.31
CA PHE A 17 14.57 2.30 -0.07
C PHE A 17 13.53 1.84 0.95
N ARG A 18 12.80 2.79 1.55
CA ARG A 18 11.75 2.56 2.54
C ARG A 18 10.40 2.50 1.86
N MET A 19 9.63 1.48 2.20
CA MET A 19 8.26 1.30 1.76
C MET A 19 7.34 1.18 2.97
N ALA A 20 6.16 1.77 2.92
CA ALA A 20 5.19 1.66 4.01
C ALA A 20 3.78 1.37 3.50
N SER A 21 3.02 0.65 4.32
CA SER A 21 1.58 0.48 4.15
C SER A 21 0.84 1.12 5.29
N TYR A 22 -0.27 1.79 5.00
CA TYR A 22 -1.10 2.36 6.04
C TYR A 22 -2.59 2.38 5.67
N ASN A 23 -3.39 1.62 6.41
CA ASN A 23 -4.84 1.82 6.43
C ASN A 23 -5.14 3.09 7.22
N ILE A 24 -5.56 4.15 6.53
CA ILE A 24 -5.77 5.49 7.11
C ILE A 24 -7.21 5.71 7.59
N HIS A 25 -8.04 4.66 7.57
CA HIS A 25 -9.38 4.64 8.15
C HIS A 25 -10.24 5.85 7.73
N ARG A 26 -10.23 6.19 6.44
CA ARG A 26 -11.00 7.31 5.86
C ARG A 26 -10.69 8.67 6.49
N TRP A 27 -9.47 8.82 7.01
CA TRP A 27 -9.01 10.01 7.73
C TRP A 27 -9.73 10.23 9.07
N ALA A 28 -10.30 9.19 9.68
CA ALA A 28 -11.15 9.34 10.85
C ALA A 28 -10.42 9.19 12.20
N GLY A 29 -9.10 8.99 12.19
CA GLY A 29 -8.34 8.67 13.40
C GLY A 29 -8.73 7.31 14.01
N VAL A 30 -8.40 7.13 15.29
CA VAL A 30 -8.58 5.86 16.02
C VAL A 30 -10.05 5.48 16.23
N ARG A 31 -10.91 6.45 16.55
CA ARG A 31 -12.30 6.17 16.99
C ARG A 31 -13.27 6.01 15.84
N GLY A 32 -12.90 6.46 14.63
CA GLY A 32 -13.75 6.35 13.45
C GLY A 32 -15.02 7.21 13.52
N GLY A 33 -16.09 6.70 12.91
CA GLY A 33 -17.41 7.34 12.91
C GLY A 33 -17.51 8.53 11.95
N LYS A 34 -17.97 9.68 12.44
CA LYS A 34 -18.16 10.91 11.64
C LYS A 34 -16.90 11.81 11.60
N GLN A 35 -15.87 11.48 12.37
CA GLN A 35 -14.63 12.26 12.42
C GLN A 35 -13.93 12.28 11.06
N TYR A 36 -13.22 13.37 10.80
CA TYR A 36 -12.46 13.60 9.59
C TYR A 36 -11.34 14.59 9.90
N GLU A 37 -10.17 14.02 10.17
CA GLU A 37 -8.98 14.68 10.67
C GLU A 37 -7.76 14.18 9.87
N PRO A 38 -7.68 14.49 8.55
CA PRO A 38 -6.60 14.00 7.68
C PRO A 38 -5.21 14.34 8.20
N GLU A 39 -5.05 15.49 8.86
CA GLU A 39 -3.80 15.97 9.42
C GLU A 39 -3.15 14.97 10.39
N ARG A 40 -3.95 14.15 11.09
CA ARG A 40 -3.40 13.13 11.99
C ARG A 40 -2.69 12.01 11.23
N ALA A 41 -3.28 11.54 10.13
CA ALA A 41 -2.65 10.51 9.31
C ALA A 41 -1.47 11.09 8.50
N VAL A 42 -1.59 12.34 8.03
CA VAL A 42 -0.50 13.05 7.34
C VAL A 42 0.73 13.18 8.23
N ALA A 43 0.57 13.58 9.51
CA ALA A 43 1.69 13.65 10.45
C ALA A 43 2.43 12.32 10.61
N VAL A 44 1.69 11.20 10.66
CA VAL A 44 2.27 9.86 10.72
C VAL A 44 3.02 9.53 9.43
N ILE A 45 2.46 9.87 8.27
CA ILE A 45 3.09 9.62 6.97
C ILE A 45 4.41 10.40 6.83
N ASP A 46 4.44 11.66 7.28
CA ASP A 46 5.65 12.47 7.33
C ASP A 46 6.71 11.86 8.27
N GLU A 47 6.32 11.41 9.47
CA GLU A 47 7.23 10.75 10.43
C GLU A 47 7.88 9.47 9.89
N ILE A 48 7.16 8.69 9.07
CA ILE A 48 7.67 7.44 8.51
C ILE A 48 8.84 7.67 7.55
N GLY A 49 8.81 8.76 6.78
CA GLY A 49 9.82 9.05 5.75
C GLY A 49 9.96 7.92 4.71
N ALA A 50 8.84 7.36 4.24
CA ALA A 50 8.85 6.33 3.21
C ALA A 50 9.07 6.93 1.82
N ASP A 51 9.72 6.16 0.94
CA ASP A 51 9.91 6.51 -0.47
C ASP A 51 8.75 6.04 -1.35
N VAL A 52 8.06 4.97 -0.92
CA VAL A 52 6.83 4.45 -1.52
C VAL A 52 5.80 4.17 -0.43
N LEU A 53 4.58 4.67 -0.60
CA LEU A 53 3.46 4.53 0.32
C LEU A 53 2.30 3.80 -0.36
N ALA A 54 1.79 2.75 0.26
CA ALA A 54 0.55 2.10 -0.10
C ALA A 54 -0.52 2.42 0.95
N LEU A 55 -1.54 3.18 0.57
CA LEU A 55 -2.59 3.61 1.50
C LEU A 55 -3.89 2.85 1.22
N GLN A 56 -4.57 2.40 2.28
CA GLN A 56 -5.87 1.75 2.22
C GLN A 56 -6.95 2.61 2.91
N GLU A 57 -8.21 2.41 2.49
CA GLU A 57 -9.36 3.20 2.96
C GLU A 57 -9.21 4.72 2.79
N VAL A 58 -8.61 5.11 1.66
CA VAL A 58 -8.44 6.51 1.32
C VAL A 58 -9.76 7.08 0.84
N LEU A 59 -10.33 8.01 1.61
CA LEU A 59 -11.53 8.75 1.22
C LEU A 59 -11.12 10.04 0.49
N ARG A 60 -11.43 10.12 -0.80
CA ARG A 60 -11.32 11.34 -1.61
C ARG A 60 -12.68 12.04 -1.64
N PRO A 61 -12.83 13.23 -1.02
CA PRO A 61 -14.10 13.93 -0.98
C PRO A 61 -14.59 14.31 -2.37
N SER A 62 -15.91 14.26 -2.59
CA SER A 62 -16.52 14.80 -3.83
C SER A 62 -16.65 16.33 -3.81
N VAL A 63 -16.54 16.94 -2.62
CA VAL A 63 -16.65 18.38 -2.37
C VAL A 63 -15.59 18.76 -1.34
N GLY A 64 -14.94 19.91 -1.56
CA GLY A 64 -13.85 20.41 -0.70
C GLY A 64 -12.49 19.90 -1.13
N ASP A 65 -11.49 20.11 -0.27
CA ASP A 65 -10.10 19.77 -0.56
C ASP A 65 -9.87 18.25 -0.54
N ASP A 66 -9.00 17.78 -1.44
CA ASP A 66 -8.58 16.38 -1.54
C ASP A 66 -7.29 16.18 -0.72
N PRO A 67 -7.35 15.63 0.50
CA PRO A 67 -6.16 15.47 1.33
C PRO A 67 -5.15 14.50 0.72
N LEU A 68 -5.57 13.55 -0.12
CA LEU A 68 -4.64 12.64 -0.80
C LEU A 68 -3.78 13.40 -1.80
N ARG A 69 -4.40 14.31 -2.56
CA ARG A 69 -3.70 15.16 -3.52
C ARG A 69 -2.79 16.14 -2.81
N ALA A 70 -3.29 16.82 -1.77
CA ALA A 70 -2.49 17.74 -0.97
C ALA A 70 -1.28 17.03 -0.33
N LEU A 71 -1.45 15.81 0.16
CA LEU A 71 -0.36 14.97 0.67
C LEU A 71 0.67 14.66 -0.42
N ALA A 72 0.24 14.26 -1.61
CA ALA A 72 1.15 13.97 -2.72
C ALA A 72 1.95 15.22 -3.13
N GLU A 73 1.30 16.39 -3.18
CA GLU A 73 1.95 17.67 -3.47
C GLU A 73 2.94 18.07 -2.36
N HIS A 74 2.56 17.93 -1.08
CA HIS A 74 3.41 18.18 0.08
C HIS A 74 4.68 17.32 0.10
N LEU A 75 4.55 16.03 -0.20
CA LEU A 75 5.69 15.11 -0.29
C LEU A 75 6.50 15.25 -1.58
N GLY A 76 5.95 15.92 -2.60
CA GLY A 76 6.51 15.92 -3.95
C GLY A 76 6.45 14.55 -4.63
N PHE A 77 5.43 13.74 -4.34
CA PHE A 77 5.30 12.36 -4.80
C PHE A 77 4.34 12.23 -5.99
N HIS A 78 4.60 11.23 -6.82
CA HIS A 78 3.67 10.76 -7.84
C HIS A 78 2.56 9.95 -7.19
N LEU A 79 1.32 10.11 -7.67
CA LEU A 79 0.12 9.52 -7.07
C LEU A 79 -0.66 8.68 -8.10
N ALA A 80 -1.06 7.48 -7.69
CA ALA A 80 -2.11 6.70 -8.33
C ALA A 80 -3.17 6.30 -7.31
N PHE A 81 -4.43 6.23 -7.75
CA PHE A 81 -5.58 5.90 -6.90
C PHE A 81 -6.56 4.99 -7.65
N VAL A 82 -7.12 4.00 -6.96
CA VAL A 82 -8.21 3.16 -7.48
C VAL A 82 -9.41 3.22 -6.55
N VAL A 83 -10.58 3.50 -7.11
CA VAL A 83 -11.85 3.46 -6.39
C VAL A 83 -12.24 2.01 -6.12
N THR A 84 -12.45 1.66 -4.86
CA THR A 84 -13.04 0.38 -4.46
C THR A 84 -14.54 0.51 -4.21
N ARG A 85 -14.98 1.62 -3.61
CA ARG A 85 -16.39 1.83 -3.24
C ARG A 85 -16.79 3.30 -3.31
N LEU A 86 -18.05 3.56 -3.66
CA LEU A 86 -18.66 4.88 -3.47
C LEU A 86 -19.07 5.06 -2.01
N HIS A 87 -18.60 6.14 -1.39
CA HIS A 87 -18.93 6.55 -0.04
C HIS A 87 -19.83 7.78 -0.10
N LYS A 88 -20.67 8.00 0.93
CA LYS A 88 -21.59 9.16 0.97
C LYS A 88 -20.89 10.54 0.91
N ARG A 89 -19.58 10.58 1.12
CA ARG A 89 -18.75 11.80 1.10
C ARG A 89 -17.84 11.89 -0.13
N GLY A 90 -17.82 10.88 -1.01
CA GLY A 90 -16.90 10.81 -2.15
C GLY A 90 -16.46 9.39 -2.46
N GLU A 91 -15.25 9.24 -2.99
CA GLU A 91 -14.71 7.95 -3.43
C GLU A 91 -13.82 7.33 -2.35
N LEU A 92 -14.03 6.04 -2.06
CA LEU A 92 -13.20 5.27 -1.16
C LEU A 92 -12.33 4.31 -1.97
N GLY A 93 -11.04 4.20 -1.63
CA GLY A 93 -10.13 3.42 -2.44
C GLY A 93 -8.77 3.11 -1.80
N ASN A 94 -7.89 2.60 -2.66
CA ASN A 94 -6.48 2.37 -2.34
C ASN A 94 -5.63 3.36 -3.16
N ALA A 95 -4.53 3.82 -2.58
CA ALA A 95 -3.59 4.72 -3.25
C ALA A 95 -2.18 4.18 -3.18
N VAL A 96 -1.37 4.52 -4.20
CA VAL A 96 0.08 4.41 -4.14
C VAL A 96 0.68 5.78 -4.37
N LEU A 97 1.55 6.21 -3.46
CA LEU A 97 2.38 7.39 -3.64
C LEU A 97 3.84 6.95 -3.75
N SER A 98 4.61 7.61 -4.61
CA SER A 98 6.00 7.25 -4.87
C SER A 98 6.84 8.49 -5.11
N ARG A 99 8.03 8.54 -4.51
CA ARG A 99 9.05 9.54 -4.82
C ARG A 99 9.46 9.50 -6.31
N TRP A 100 9.37 8.33 -6.92
CA TRP A 100 9.73 8.11 -8.33
C TRP A 100 8.51 8.01 -9.25
N PRO A 101 8.68 8.30 -10.55
CA PRO A 101 7.62 8.20 -11.55
C PRO A 101 6.90 6.85 -11.56
N LEU A 102 5.58 6.93 -11.77
CA LEU A 102 4.74 5.77 -12.02
C LEU A 102 4.69 5.55 -13.54
N ALA A 103 5.44 4.56 -14.05
CA ALA A 103 5.49 4.21 -15.47
C ALA A 103 4.22 3.51 -15.98
N GLY A 104 3.32 3.11 -15.06
CA GLY A 104 2.01 2.56 -15.37
C GLY A 104 1.22 2.30 -14.10
N ALA A 105 -0.12 2.31 -14.24
CA ALA A 105 -1.05 1.98 -13.17
C ALA A 105 -2.22 1.17 -13.74
N LEU A 106 -2.61 0.11 -13.04
CA LEU A 106 -3.71 -0.78 -13.41
C LEU A 106 -4.54 -1.12 -12.17
N ALA A 107 -5.87 -1.03 -12.32
CA ALA A 107 -6.82 -1.56 -11.35
C ALA A 107 -7.10 -3.03 -11.65
N ILE A 108 -6.86 -3.91 -10.68
CA ILE A 108 -7.26 -5.33 -10.73
C ILE A 108 -8.55 -5.46 -9.92
N ASP A 109 -9.66 -5.83 -10.57
CA ASP A 109 -10.94 -6.05 -9.88
C ASP A 109 -10.88 -7.32 -9.04
N LEU A 110 -11.18 -7.17 -7.75
CA LEU A 110 -11.21 -8.23 -6.75
C LEU A 110 -12.62 -8.40 -6.15
N SER A 111 -13.64 -7.92 -6.85
CA SER A 111 -15.03 -7.94 -6.39
C SER A 111 -15.69 -9.28 -6.73
N PHE A 112 -15.92 -10.13 -5.71
CA PHE A 112 -16.62 -11.41 -5.86
C PHE A 112 -18.09 -11.37 -5.39
N GLY A 113 -18.63 -10.17 -5.24
CA GLY A 113 -20.01 -9.91 -4.84
C GLY A 113 -20.36 -8.43 -4.95
N ARG A 114 -21.66 -8.11 -4.85
CA ARG A 114 -22.15 -6.72 -4.99
C ARG A 114 -21.94 -5.86 -3.75
N LEU A 115 -21.79 -6.48 -2.58
CA LEU A 115 -21.78 -5.80 -1.28
C LEU A 115 -20.40 -5.31 -0.85
N GLU A 116 -19.34 -6.04 -1.22
CA GLU A 116 -17.96 -5.72 -0.84
C GLU A 116 -17.08 -5.67 -2.10
N ARG A 117 -17.09 -4.50 -2.75
CA ARG A 117 -16.21 -4.22 -3.88
C ARG A 117 -14.78 -4.02 -3.37
N ARG A 118 -13.83 -4.71 -3.99
CA ARG A 118 -12.40 -4.64 -3.66
C ARG A 118 -11.60 -4.54 -4.95
N ALA A 119 -10.44 -3.92 -4.88
CA ALA A 119 -9.50 -3.85 -6.00
C ALA A 119 -8.08 -3.82 -5.47
N ALA A 120 -7.13 -4.30 -6.28
CA ALA A 120 -5.73 -3.96 -6.11
C ALA A 120 -5.31 -2.89 -7.11
N LEU A 121 -4.46 -1.97 -6.66
CA LEU A 121 -3.79 -1.00 -7.50
C LEU A 121 -2.38 -1.52 -7.79
N ALA A 122 -2.16 -2.01 -9.00
CA ALA A 122 -0.84 -2.42 -9.47
C ALA A 122 -0.18 -1.25 -10.20
N VAL A 123 0.98 -0.79 -9.73
CA VAL A 123 1.76 0.28 -10.36
C VAL A 123 3.19 -0.17 -10.63
N ARG A 124 3.79 0.43 -11.64
CA ARG A 124 5.22 0.29 -11.93
C ARG A 124 5.95 1.54 -11.49
N VAL A 125 6.74 1.45 -10.43
CA VAL A 125 7.67 2.50 -10.00
C VAL A 125 8.96 2.36 -10.80
N SER A 126 9.47 3.43 -11.41
CA SER A 126 10.68 3.37 -12.25
C SER A 126 11.44 4.70 -12.26
N ASP A 127 12.76 4.64 -12.25
CA ASP A 127 13.66 5.76 -12.55
C ASP A 127 14.20 5.72 -14.00
N GLY A 128 13.83 4.70 -14.77
CA GLY A 128 14.32 4.44 -16.14
C GLY A 128 15.34 3.31 -16.24
N GLU A 129 16.09 3.02 -15.17
CA GLU A 129 17.08 1.92 -15.12
C GLU A 129 16.58 0.76 -14.26
N ARG A 130 15.98 1.09 -13.11
CA ARG A 130 15.42 0.16 -12.14
C ARG A 130 13.91 0.32 -12.11
N HIS A 131 13.24 -0.80 -11.87
CA HIS A 131 11.80 -0.79 -11.70
C HIS A 131 11.37 -1.71 -10.57
N LEU A 132 10.18 -1.44 -10.04
CA LEU A 132 9.50 -2.25 -9.04
C LEU A 132 8.01 -2.28 -9.35
N GLN A 133 7.44 -3.46 -9.40
CA GLN A 133 5.98 -3.63 -9.42
C GLN A 133 5.46 -3.54 -7.98
N VAL A 134 4.51 -2.64 -7.73
CA VAL A 134 3.85 -2.49 -6.43
C VAL A 134 2.36 -2.77 -6.60
N ALA A 135 1.85 -3.73 -5.85
CA ALA A 135 0.42 -4.01 -5.78
C ALA A 135 -0.11 -3.63 -4.39
N ALA A 136 -0.87 -2.54 -4.30
CA ALA A 136 -1.54 -2.13 -3.07
C ALA A 136 -2.97 -2.68 -3.03
N THR A 137 -3.33 -3.38 -1.97
CA THR A 137 -4.68 -3.97 -1.83
C THR A 137 -5.25 -3.84 -0.42
N HIS A 138 -6.55 -4.08 -0.30
CA HIS A 138 -7.26 -4.29 0.96
C HIS A 138 -8.21 -5.46 0.72
N LEU A 139 -7.90 -6.62 1.30
CA LEU A 139 -8.64 -7.86 1.06
C LEU A 139 -9.92 -7.96 1.90
N ALA A 140 -10.84 -8.82 1.48
CA ALA A 140 -12.09 -9.03 2.18
C ALA A 140 -11.90 -9.67 3.57
N LEU A 141 -12.83 -9.36 4.48
CA LEU A 141 -12.88 -9.98 5.81
C LEU A 141 -13.25 -11.47 5.74
N VAL A 142 -14.13 -11.83 4.81
CA VAL A 142 -14.63 -13.19 4.62
C VAL A 142 -13.57 -14.08 3.95
N ASP A 143 -13.12 -15.12 4.65
CA ASP A 143 -12.00 -15.98 4.22
C ASP A 143 -12.18 -16.58 2.81
N ARG A 144 -13.39 -17.07 2.48
CA ARG A 144 -13.67 -17.66 1.15
C ARG A 144 -13.53 -16.62 0.04
N THR A 145 -14.01 -15.41 0.28
CA THR A 145 -13.87 -14.28 -0.65
C THR A 145 -12.40 -13.91 -0.79
N ARG A 146 -11.69 -13.76 0.34
CA ARG A 146 -10.27 -13.45 0.37
C ARG A 146 -9.42 -14.48 -0.39
N ALA A 147 -9.74 -15.77 -0.28
CA ALA A 147 -9.04 -16.82 -1.03
C ALA A 147 -9.18 -16.65 -2.56
N ARG A 148 -10.37 -16.29 -3.06
CA ARG A 148 -10.58 -16.00 -4.49
C ARG A 148 -9.85 -14.73 -4.94
N GLN A 149 -9.81 -13.71 -4.08
CA GLN A 149 -9.05 -12.48 -4.36
C GLN A 149 -7.56 -12.75 -4.48
N VAL A 150 -7.00 -13.55 -3.57
CA VAL A 150 -5.59 -13.97 -3.65
C VAL A 150 -5.33 -14.79 -4.91
N GLU A 151 -6.21 -15.73 -5.25
CA GLU A 151 -6.07 -16.50 -6.50
C GLU A 151 -6.04 -15.61 -7.75
N THR A 152 -6.94 -14.62 -7.84
CA THR A 152 -6.93 -13.64 -8.93
C THR A 152 -5.66 -12.78 -8.93
N LEU A 153 -5.17 -12.35 -7.77
CA LEU A 153 -3.93 -11.58 -7.68
C LEU A 153 -2.73 -12.39 -8.16
N LEU A 154 -2.57 -13.61 -7.65
CA LEU A 154 -1.43 -14.47 -7.97
C LEU A 154 -1.44 -14.94 -9.43
N GLY A 155 -2.62 -15.06 -10.04
CA GLY A 155 -2.77 -15.38 -11.46
C GLY A 155 -2.65 -14.17 -12.39
N HIS A 156 -2.53 -12.95 -11.87
CA HIS A 156 -2.55 -11.75 -12.71
C HIS A 156 -1.17 -11.49 -13.35
N PRO A 157 -1.07 -11.38 -14.71
CA PRO A 157 0.21 -11.25 -15.39
C PRO A 157 1.08 -10.07 -14.93
N GLN A 158 0.46 -8.94 -14.56
CA GLN A 158 1.20 -7.78 -14.04
C GLN A 158 1.98 -8.04 -12.75
N LEU A 159 1.59 -9.06 -11.99
CA LEU A 159 2.28 -9.49 -10.77
C LEU A 159 3.18 -10.70 -11.01
N ALA A 160 3.31 -11.20 -12.24
CA ALA A 160 4.13 -12.36 -12.57
C ALA A 160 5.58 -11.98 -12.93
N ASP A 161 5.79 -10.81 -13.52
CA ASP A 161 7.08 -10.42 -14.09
C ASP A 161 7.85 -9.43 -13.20
N GLY A 162 9.15 -9.70 -13.02
CA GLY A 162 10.09 -8.79 -12.37
C GLY A 162 9.96 -8.67 -10.85
N PRO A 163 10.76 -7.78 -10.24
CA PRO A 163 10.71 -7.48 -8.82
C PRO A 163 9.34 -6.92 -8.44
N THR A 164 8.66 -7.61 -7.52
CA THR A 164 7.27 -7.31 -7.14
C THR A 164 7.12 -7.24 -5.62
N VAL A 165 6.39 -6.23 -5.16
CA VAL A 165 5.89 -6.12 -3.79
C VAL A 165 4.36 -6.06 -3.79
N LEU A 166 3.71 -6.99 -3.10
CA LEU A 166 2.29 -6.95 -2.77
C LEU A 166 2.13 -6.47 -1.32
N VAL A 167 1.35 -5.43 -1.09
CA VAL A 167 1.29 -4.74 0.20
C VAL A 167 -0.11 -4.28 0.54
N GLY A 168 -0.46 -4.24 1.82
CA GLY A 168 -1.73 -3.69 2.28
C GLY A 168 -2.35 -4.43 3.46
N ASP A 169 -3.62 -4.10 3.73
CA ASP A 169 -4.44 -4.77 4.71
C ASP A 169 -4.95 -6.11 4.13
N MET A 170 -4.32 -7.19 4.58
CA MET A 170 -4.66 -8.55 4.15
C MET A 170 -5.84 -9.13 4.92
N ASN A 171 -6.33 -8.45 5.97
CA ASN A 171 -7.36 -8.98 6.88
C ASN A 171 -7.06 -10.42 7.38
N ALA A 172 -5.77 -10.74 7.52
CA ALA A 172 -5.28 -12.08 7.82
C ALA A 172 -4.73 -12.17 9.25
N TRP A 173 -5.62 -12.24 10.24
CA TRP A 173 -5.26 -12.35 11.66
C TRP A 173 -4.94 -13.78 12.12
N ARG A 174 -5.17 -14.79 11.28
CA ARG A 174 -4.79 -16.19 11.50
C ARG A 174 -4.41 -16.85 10.19
N PRO A 175 -3.70 -18.00 10.19
CA PRO A 175 -3.42 -18.74 8.98
C PRO A 175 -4.71 -19.16 8.25
N THR A 176 -4.85 -18.81 6.98
CA THR A 176 -5.96 -19.22 6.10
C THR A 176 -5.43 -19.73 4.76
N LYS A 177 -6.31 -20.28 3.90
CA LYS A 177 -5.94 -20.65 2.52
C LYS A 177 -5.31 -19.48 1.78
N ALA A 178 -5.87 -18.28 1.95
CA ALA A 178 -5.38 -17.07 1.30
C ALA A 178 -3.99 -16.67 1.79
N SER A 179 -3.77 -16.63 3.11
CA SER A 179 -2.45 -16.25 3.64
C SER A 179 -1.38 -17.27 3.27
N ARG A 180 -1.70 -18.57 3.35
CA ARG A 180 -0.76 -19.65 2.95
C ARG A 180 -0.39 -19.55 1.48
N ALA A 181 -1.36 -19.30 0.59
CA ALA A 181 -1.06 -19.13 -0.84
C ALA A 181 -0.15 -17.92 -1.12
N LEU A 182 -0.32 -16.81 -0.37
CA LEU A 182 0.60 -15.66 -0.46
C LEU A 182 1.98 -16.02 0.10
N ASP A 183 2.02 -16.67 1.26
CA ASP A 183 3.26 -17.13 1.88
C ASP A 183 4.01 -18.04 0.90
N ASP A 184 3.37 -19.05 0.29
CA ASP A 184 3.92 -20.01 -0.69
C ASP A 184 4.40 -19.34 -2.00
N HIS A 185 3.70 -18.33 -2.49
CA HIS A 185 4.05 -17.67 -3.76
C HIS A 185 5.23 -16.70 -3.62
N PHE A 186 5.41 -16.11 -2.43
CA PHE A 186 6.45 -15.11 -2.16
C PHE A 186 7.60 -15.67 -1.28
N THR A 187 7.60 -16.97 -0.94
CA THR A 187 8.48 -17.55 0.10
C THR A 187 9.95 -17.66 -0.25
N ALA A 188 10.36 -17.50 -1.51
CA ALA A 188 11.75 -17.73 -1.88
C ALA A 188 12.75 -16.82 -1.15
N ARG A 189 12.33 -15.66 -0.58
CA ARG A 189 13.21 -14.71 0.13
C ARG A 189 12.60 -13.96 1.32
N HIS A 190 11.42 -14.35 1.81
CA HIS A 190 10.77 -13.62 2.90
C HIS A 190 11.25 -14.14 4.26
N HIS A 191 12.29 -13.52 4.83
CA HIS A 191 12.84 -13.87 6.15
C HIS A 191 11.95 -13.44 7.33
N ASN A 192 10.83 -12.74 7.09
CA ASN A 192 9.93 -12.32 8.16
C ASN A 192 8.99 -13.47 8.55
N ALA A 193 9.47 -14.35 9.43
CA ALA A 193 8.66 -15.40 10.03
C ALA A 193 7.50 -14.86 10.88
N ASN A 194 7.61 -13.60 11.34
CA ASN A 194 6.62 -12.93 12.18
C ASN A 194 6.14 -11.63 11.52
N TRP A 195 4.85 -11.59 11.19
CA TRP A 195 4.20 -10.37 10.68
C TRP A 195 4.02 -9.35 11.82
N PRO A 196 4.33 -8.06 11.61
CA PRO A 196 4.15 -7.04 12.65
C PRO A 196 2.68 -6.89 13.04
N ALA A 197 2.39 -6.89 14.34
CA ALA A 197 1.04 -6.58 14.81
C ALA A 197 0.75 -5.09 14.59
N SER A 198 -0.26 -4.78 13.78
CA SER A 198 -0.67 -3.42 13.41
C SER A 198 -2.02 -3.03 14.00
N PHE A 199 -2.84 -4.00 14.41
CA PHE A 199 -4.23 -3.77 14.82
C PHE A 199 -4.60 -4.47 16.14
N PRO A 200 -5.51 -3.88 16.95
CA PRO A 200 -5.89 -2.47 16.93
C PRO A 200 -4.75 -1.60 17.47
N VAL A 201 -4.63 -0.35 16.99
CA VAL A 201 -3.55 0.58 17.35
C VAL A 201 -3.33 0.75 18.87
N VAL A 202 -4.40 0.67 19.66
CA VAL A 202 -4.37 0.84 21.13
C VAL A 202 -3.64 -0.31 21.82
N ARG A 203 -3.78 -1.53 21.28
CA ARG A 203 -3.11 -2.74 21.76
C ARG A 203 -2.84 -3.66 20.56
N PRO A 204 -1.75 -3.43 19.81
CA PRO A 204 -1.48 -4.16 18.58
C PRO A 204 -1.22 -5.63 18.89
N VAL A 205 -2.13 -6.50 18.44
CA VAL A 205 -2.04 -7.96 18.65
C VAL A 205 -2.33 -8.75 17.37
N LEU A 206 -2.90 -8.12 16.34
CA LEU A 206 -3.22 -8.74 15.06
C LEU A 206 -2.35 -8.14 13.95
N ALA A 207 -1.79 -9.00 13.11
CA ALA A 207 -0.97 -8.63 11.95
C ALA A 207 -1.81 -8.65 10.66
N LEU A 208 -2.72 -7.68 10.55
CA LEU A 208 -3.62 -7.55 9.40
C LEU A 208 -2.87 -7.00 8.18
N ASP A 209 -2.04 -5.99 8.40
CA ASP A 209 -1.23 -5.35 7.37
C ASP A 209 0.03 -6.17 7.10
N ARG A 210 0.28 -6.48 5.83
CA ARG A 210 1.44 -7.29 5.41
C ARG A 210 2.06 -6.78 4.13
N LEU A 211 3.32 -7.11 3.93
CA LEU A 211 4.09 -6.84 2.72
C LEU A 211 4.76 -8.14 2.29
N TYR A 212 4.47 -8.56 1.06
CA TYR A 212 4.99 -9.75 0.40
C TYR A 212 5.90 -9.31 -0.75
N ALA A 213 7.03 -9.99 -0.94
CA ALA A 213 8.06 -9.56 -1.88
C ALA A 213 8.65 -10.73 -2.68
N ARG A 214 8.88 -10.54 -3.98
CA ARG A 214 9.52 -11.49 -4.89
C ARG A 214 10.51 -10.74 -5.78
N GLY A 215 11.70 -11.29 -5.99
CA GLY A 215 12.76 -10.64 -6.79
C GLY A 215 13.38 -9.40 -6.14
N VAL A 216 13.06 -9.15 -4.86
CA VAL A 216 13.68 -8.13 -4.00
C VAL A 216 13.87 -8.73 -2.61
N THR A 217 14.78 -8.15 -1.83
CA THR A 217 15.00 -8.55 -0.44
C THR A 217 14.30 -7.57 0.51
N VAL A 218 13.56 -8.08 1.49
CA VAL A 218 13.08 -7.29 2.62
C VAL A 218 14.11 -7.37 3.74
N VAL A 219 14.84 -6.29 3.97
CA VAL A 219 15.96 -6.24 4.92
C VAL A 219 15.47 -6.20 6.35
N GLU A 220 14.45 -5.39 6.61
CA GLU A 220 13.80 -5.25 7.90
C GLU A 220 12.33 -4.85 7.69
N MET A 221 11.47 -5.23 8.63
CA MET A 221 10.06 -4.85 8.64
C MET A 221 9.57 -4.70 10.08
N GLY A 222 8.75 -3.68 10.34
CA GLY A 222 8.14 -3.47 11.64
C GLY A 222 6.90 -2.59 11.56
N ALA A 223 6.11 -2.57 12.64
CA ALA A 223 5.06 -1.58 12.80
C ALA A 223 5.69 -0.25 13.25
N HIS A 224 5.28 0.87 12.66
CA HIS A 224 5.73 2.19 13.07
C HIS A 224 4.93 2.64 14.29
N ILE A 225 5.60 2.73 15.45
CA ILE A 225 4.97 3.09 16.73
C ILE A 225 5.51 4.46 17.15
N SER A 226 4.63 5.47 17.12
CA SER A 226 4.89 6.82 17.60
C SER A 226 3.66 7.39 18.32
N GLU A 227 3.79 8.54 18.95
CA GLU A 227 2.66 9.24 19.57
C GLU A 227 1.63 9.66 18.51
N ALA A 228 2.07 10.10 17.33
CA ALA A 228 1.19 10.40 16.20
C ALA A 228 0.51 9.13 15.68
N ALA A 229 1.26 8.02 15.51
CA ALA A 229 0.72 6.77 14.99
C ALA A 229 -0.41 6.22 15.87
N ARG A 230 -0.31 6.41 17.19
CA ARG A 230 -1.36 6.04 18.16
C ARG A 230 -2.65 6.83 18.04
N ARG A 231 -2.67 7.90 17.23
CA ARG A 231 -3.83 8.79 17.02
C ARG A 231 -4.29 8.86 15.56
N GLY A 232 -3.42 8.50 14.61
CA GLY A 232 -3.63 8.68 13.16
C GLY A 232 -4.70 7.78 12.55
N SER A 233 -4.82 6.55 13.03
CA SER A 233 -5.76 5.53 12.52
C SER A 233 -5.98 4.46 13.59
N ASP A 234 -6.94 3.57 13.39
CA ASP A 234 -7.10 2.34 14.18
C ASP A 234 -6.09 1.24 13.83
N HIS A 235 -5.32 1.42 12.75
CA HIS A 235 -4.14 0.64 12.40
C HIS A 235 -2.84 1.41 12.72
N LEU A 236 -1.76 0.68 12.99
CA LEU A 236 -0.39 1.18 12.86
C LEU A 236 0.09 0.98 11.42
N PRO A 237 0.88 1.91 10.85
CA PRO A 237 1.59 1.66 9.60
C PRO A 237 2.58 0.50 9.76
N ILE A 238 2.75 -0.30 8.71
CA ILE A 238 3.92 -1.18 8.59
C ILE A 238 4.95 -0.52 7.69
N VAL A 239 6.22 -0.63 8.06
CA VAL A 239 7.35 -0.04 7.33
C VAL A 239 8.37 -1.14 7.08
N ALA A 240 8.88 -1.19 5.85
CA ALA A 240 9.88 -2.14 5.43
C ALA A 240 11.00 -1.43 4.68
N THR A 241 12.22 -1.91 4.89
CA THR A 241 13.38 -1.52 4.09
C THR A 241 13.55 -2.55 2.99
N ILE A 242 13.36 -2.12 1.74
CA ILE A 242 13.40 -2.95 0.54
C ILE A 242 14.74 -2.75 -0.15
N GLN A 243 15.39 -3.85 -0.52
CA GLN A 243 16.61 -3.86 -1.30
C GLN A 243 16.36 -4.51 -2.66
N LEU A 244 16.61 -3.76 -3.73
CA LEU A 244 16.60 -4.31 -5.08
C LEU A 244 17.82 -5.20 -5.29
N GLU A 245 17.60 -6.37 -5.89
CA GLU A 245 18.69 -7.23 -6.33
C GLU A 245 19.38 -6.59 -7.54
N SER A 246 20.71 -6.67 -7.58
CA SER A 246 21.46 -6.28 -8.78
C SER A 246 21.04 -7.23 -9.90
N GLN A 247 20.62 -6.70 -11.05
CA GLN A 247 20.43 -7.52 -12.24
C GLN A 247 21.80 -8.09 -12.61
N THR A 248 22.04 -9.37 -12.33
CA THR A 248 23.17 -10.09 -12.91
C THR A 248 22.94 -10.12 -14.41
N SER A 249 23.80 -9.40 -15.14
CA SER A 249 23.91 -9.48 -16.61
C SER A 249 24.25 -10.89 -17.05
#